data_AF-U5I5Y1-F1
#
_entry.id   AF-U5I5Y1-F1
#
_cell.length_a   1.000
_cell.length_b   1.000
_cell.length_c   1.000
_cell.angle_alpha   90.00
_cell.angle_beta   90.00
_cell.angle_gamma   90.00
#
_symmetry.space_group_name_H-M   'P 1'
#
loop_
_entity.id
_entity.type
_entity.pdbx_description
1 polymer ?
#
loop_
_entity_poly.entity_id
_entity_poly.type
_entity_poly.pdbx_seq_one_letter_code
_entity_poly.pdbx_strand_id
1 'polypeptide(L)'
;ISAKYNTEACVEYIGPNGAGHYVKMVHNGIEYSDMQLISEAYFLLKNGLQLNNIELSKIFKDWNSGELNSYLINITSDILSKKDITGKFIIDQILDEASNKGTGMWTAKSALDLHIPLSLITEAVFFRYLSSLKSQRVIASTILKGPKISYVTLSEKNNFIEDLRRALFLGKILSYAQGFSQMKAASEKYKWNLKFYNIAKIFRSGCIIKADLLQHIMFEFSNNNNLINLIFSSYFSKIANKYENSLRKILIFAINNGISLP
;
A
#
# COMPACT_ATOMS: atom_id res chain seq x y z
N ILE A 1 17.45 0.80 -22.22
CA ILE A 1 17.65 -0.34 -21.29
C ILE A 1 16.39 -0.45 -20.44
N SER A 2 15.75 -1.62 -20.35
CA SER A 2 14.58 -1.85 -19.50
C SER A 2 14.83 -3.02 -18.57
N ALA A 3 14.13 -3.07 -17.42
CA ALA A 3 14.02 -4.29 -16.65
C ALA A 3 13.32 -5.38 -17.49
N LYS A 4 13.56 -6.64 -17.12
CA LYS A 4 12.87 -7.81 -17.71
C LYS A 4 12.21 -8.64 -16.60
N TYR A 5 11.08 -9.26 -16.92
CA TYR A 5 10.40 -10.27 -16.09
C TYR A 5 10.18 -11.52 -16.94
N ASN A 6 10.75 -12.66 -16.55
CA ASN A 6 10.73 -13.90 -17.34
C ASN A 6 11.05 -13.66 -18.83
N THR A 7 12.13 -12.93 -19.12
CA THR A 7 12.61 -12.51 -20.46
C THR A 7 11.81 -11.41 -21.17
N GLU A 8 10.58 -11.10 -20.73
CA GLU A 8 9.76 -10.02 -21.29
C GLU A 8 10.23 -8.66 -20.78
N ALA A 9 10.37 -7.69 -21.69
CA ALA A 9 10.74 -6.33 -21.32
C ALA A 9 9.59 -5.61 -20.60
N CYS A 10 9.89 -4.94 -19.48
CA CYS A 10 8.93 -4.10 -18.76
C CYS A 10 8.84 -2.71 -19.40
N VAL A 11 8.49 -2.67 -20.69
CA VAL A 11 8.26 -1.45 -21.48
C VAL A 11 7.23 -1.76 -22.55
N GLU A 12 6.26 -0.87 -22.72
CA GLU A 12 5.18 -0.99 -23.71
C GLU A 12 4.78 0.42 -24.18
N TYR A 13 4.24 0.52 -25.39
CA TYR A 13 3.58 1.76 -25.81
C TYR A 13 2.26 1.92 -25.04
N ILE A 14 2.19 2.95 -24.20
CA ILE A 14 1.06 3.17 -23.29
C ILE A 14 -0.15 3.78 -24.00
N GLY A 15 0.09 4.75 -24.88
CA GLY A 15 -0.95 5.55 -25.53
C GLY A 15 -0.42 6.90 -26.00
N PRO A 16 -1.27 7.71 -26.65
CA PRO A 16 -0.85 8.98 -27.23
C PRO A 16 -0.64 10.06 -26.16
N ASN A 17 -0.01 11.18 -26.55
CA ASN A 17 0.12 12.39 -25.74
C ASN A 17 0.73 12.12 -24.35
N GLY A 18 0.07 12.58 -23.28
CA GLY A 18 0.51 12.42 -21.88
C GLY A 18 0.19 11.08 -21.23
N ALA A 19 -0.31 10.07 -21.96
CA ALA A 19 -0.79 8.80 -21.38
C ALA A 19 0.28 8.09 -20.53
N GLY A 20 1.53 8.05 -21.02
CA GLY A 20 2.64 7.45 -20.27
C GLY A 20 2.95 8.16 -18.95
N HIS A 21 2.94 9.50 -18.96
CA HIS A 21 3.13 10.29 -17.73
C HIS A 21 1.97 10.12 -16.75
N TYR A 22 0.74 10.00 -17.26
CA TYR A 22 -0.43 9.75 -16.42
C TYR A 22 -0.36 8.38 -15.73
N VAL A 23 -0.01 7.32 -16.46
CA VAL A 23 0.20 5.98 -15.88
C VAL A 23 1.31 6.01 -14.82
N LYS A 24 2.40 6.77 -15.04
CA LYS A 24 3.45 6.95 -14.04
C LYS A 24 2.97 7.71 -12.80
N MET A 25 2.13 8.73 -12.98
CA MET A 25 1.52 9.47 -11.86
C MET A 25 0.68 8.51 -11.00
N VAL A 26 -0.21 7.72 -11.60
CA VAL A 26 -1.02 6.73 -10.87
C VAL A 26 -0.15 5.67 -10.19
N HIS A 27 0.91 5.17 -10.84
CA HIS A 27 1.91 4.29 -10.20
C HIS A 27 2.43 4.90 -8.90
N ASN A 28 2.82 6.18 -8.89
CA ASN A 28 3.30 6.82 -7.67
C ASN A 28 2.18 7.03 -6.63
N GLY A 29 0.93 7.21 -7.05
CA GLY A 29 -0.20 7.18 -6.12
C GLY A 29 -0.33 5.83 -5.40
N ILE A 30 -0.30 4.73 -6.17
CA ILE A 30 -0.34 3.37 -5.62
C ILE A 30 0.86 3.13 -4.68
N GLU A 31 2.06 3.57 -5.06
CA GLU A 31 3.25 3.52 -4.21
C GLU A 31 3.03 4.20 -2.85
N TYR A 32 2.39 5.38 -2.83
CA TYR A 32 2.10 6.09 -1.58
C TYR A 32 1.18 5.28 -0.68
N SER A 33 0.11 4.72 -1.24
CA SER A 33 -0.82 3.88 -0.48
C SER A 33 -0.18 2.57 0.02
N ASP A 34 0.67 1.94 -0.79
CA ASP A 34 1.38 0.72 -0.39
C ASP A 34 2.30 1.00 0.80
N MET A 35 3.05 2.10 0.77
CA MET A 35 3.89 2.52 1.89
C MET A 35 3.06 2.84 3.14
N GLN A 36 1.92 3.51 2.97
CA GLN A 36 1.03 3.88 4.08
C GLN A 36 0.43 2.64 4.76
N LEU A 37 -0.12 1.70 3.99
CA LEU A 37 -0.65 0.43 4.50
C LEU A 37 0.43 -0.41 5.22
N ILE A 38 1.66 -0.42 4.69
CA ILE A 38 2.79 -1.09 5.35
C ILE A 38 3.14 -0.40 6.67
N SER A 39 3.12 0.94 6.71
CA SER A 39 3.41 1.72 7.91
C SER A 39 2.38 1.49 9.02
N GLU A 40 1.10 1.33 8.64
CA GLU A 40 0.00 0.98 9.54
C GLU A 40 0.19 -0.41 10.15
N ALA A 41 0.52 -1.40 9.31
CA ALA A 41 0.81 -2.74 9.79
C ALA A 41 2.03 -2.75 10.74
N TYR A 42 3.09 -2.03 10.39
CA TYR A 42 4.23 -1.82 11.29
C TYR A 42 3.79 -1.19 12.62
N PHE A 43 2.98 -0.13 12.58
CA PHE A 43 2.57 0.60 13.77
C PHE A 43 1.71 -0.26 14.71
N LEU A 44 0.80 -1.08 14.16
CA LEU A 44 0.01 -2.03 14.94
C LEU A 44 0.86 -3.13 15.57
N LEU A 45 1.81 -3.71 14.83
CA LEU A 45 2.70 -4.72 15.39
C LEU A 45 3.60 -4.12 16.49
N LYS A 46 4.10 -2.90 16.29
CA LYS A 46 4.98 -2.26 17.26
C LYS A 46 4.25 -1.79 18.51
N ASN A 47 3.09 -1.17 18.38
CA ASN A 47 2.39 -0.55 19.51
C ASN A 47 1.27 -1.44 20.08
N GLY A 48 0.58 -2.21 19.24
CA GLY A 48 -0.47 -3.13 19.67
C GLY A 48 0.06 -4.45 20.22
N LEU A 49 1.15 -4.98 19.65
CA LEU A 49 1.80 -6.22 20.11
C LEU A 49 3.13 -6.01 20.85
N GLN A 50 3.62 -4.76 20.95
CA GLN A 50 4.89 -4.43 21.60
C GLN A 50 6.11 -5.19 21.04
N LEU A 51 6.09 -5.52 19.75
CA LEU A 51 7.20 -6.27 19.13
C LEU A 51 8.42 -5.39 18.92
N ASN A 52 9.60 -5.98 19.16
CA ASN A 52 10.85 -5.31 18.85
C ASN A 52 11.20 -5.39 17.35
N ASN A 53 12.13 -4.55 16.89
CA ASN A 53 12.43 -4.44 15.45
C ASN A 53 12.96 -5.73 14.79
N ILE A 54 13.59 -6.64 15.55
CA ILE A 54 14.03 -7.95 15.01
C ILE A 54 12.82 -8.86 14.78
N GLU A 55 11.87 -8.91 15.72
CA GLU A 55 10.61 -9.63 15.52
C GLU A 55 9.82 -9.07 14.34
N LEU A 56 9.75 -7.74 14.23
CA LEU A 56 9.09 -7.06 13.10
C LEU A 56 9.77 -7.43 11.77
N SER A 57 11.10 -7.34 11.70
CA SER A 57 11.87 -7.72 10.51
C SER A 57 11.58 -9.16 10.08
N LYS A 58 11.56 -10.10 11.04
CA LYS A 58 11.20 -11.50 10.77
C LYS A 58 9.79 -11.66 10.21
N ILE A 59 8.80 -10.99 10.80
CA ILE A 59 7.40 -11.03 10.31
C ILE A 59 7.31 -10.52 8.88
N PHE A 60 7.91 -9.37 8.56
CA PHE A 60 7.90 -8.83 7.19
C PHE A 60 8.66 -9.74 6.21
N LYS A 61 9.74 -10.41 6.64
CA LYS A 61 10.45 -11.40 5.84
C LYS A 61 9.57 -12.63 5.55
N ASP A 62 8.86 -13.11 6.56
CA ASP A 62 7.92 -14.24 6.42
C ASP A 62 6.75 -13.85 5.49
N TRP A 63 6.19 -12.65 5.63
CA TRP A 63 5.17 -12.12 4.73
C TRP A 63 5.66 -12.01 3.28
N ASN A 64 6.92 -11.62 3.08
CA ASN A 64 7.53 -11.53 1.75
C ASN A 64 7.69 -12.90 1.07
N SER A 65 7.66 -13.99 1.82
CA SER A 65 7.72 -15.35 1.27
C SER A 65 6.37 -15.87 0.75
N GLY A 66 5.28 -15.15 1.04
CA GLY A 66 3.91 -15.49 0.62
C GLY A 66 3.31 -14.48 -0.35
N GLU A 67 1.99 -14.32 -0.32
CA GLU A 67 1.24 -13.48 -1.28
C GLU A 67 1.57 -11.97 -1.20
N LEU A 68 2.22 -11.53 -0.10
CA LEU A 68 2.70 -10.16 0.04
C LEU A 68 4.09 -9.94 -0.58
N ASN A 69 4.66 -10.93 -1.28
CA ASN A 69 5.94 -10.80 -1.97
C ASN A 69 5.98 -9.53 -2.83
N SER A 70 6.84 -8.60 -2.41
CA SER A 70 6.98 -7.31 -3.07
C SER A 70 8.28 -6.64 -2.67
N TYR A 71 8.75 -5.74 -3.53
CA TYR A 71 9.94 -4.95 -3.22
C TYR A 71 9.78 -4.15 -1.92
N LEU A 72 8.63 -3.50 -1.72
CA LEU A 72 8.37 -2.67 -0.53
C LEU A 72 8.34 -3.49 0.77
N ILE A 73 7.75 -4.69 0.77
CA ILE A 73 7.77 -5.58 1.94
C ILE A 73 9.19 -6.07 2.23
N ASN A 74 9.95 -6.45 1.19
CA ASN A 74 11.33 -6.88 1.34
C ASN A 74 12.22 -5.80 1.97
N ILE A 75 12.23 -4.59 1.41
CA ILE A 75 13.05 -3.50 1.97
C ILE A 75 12.58 -3.10 3.37
N THR A 76 11.30 -3.27 3.71
CA THR A 76 10.80 -3.01 5.05
C THR A 76 11.43 -3.96 6.06
N SER A 77 11.50 -5.26 5.75
CA SER A 77 12.25 -6.25 6.55
C SER A 77 13.71 -5.81 6.76
N ASP A 78 14.39 -5.39 5.69
CA ASP A 78 15.80 -4.98 5.75
C ASP A 78 15.98 -3.72 6.61
N ILE A 79 15.12 -2.71 6.41
CA ILE A 79 15.12 -1.44 7.17
C ILE A 79 14.97 -1.70 8.67
N LEU A 80 14.02 -2.56 9.06
CA LEU A 80 13.74 -2.86 10.47
C LEU A 80 14.94 -3.52 11.17
N SER A 81 15.74 -4.31 10.45
CA SER A 81 16.94 -4.95 11.01
C SER A 81 18.17 -4.04 11.03
N LYS A 82 18.13 -2.88 10.34
CA LYS A 82 19.31 -2.06 10.13
C LYS A 82 19.70 -1.29 11.40
N LYS A 83 20.95 -1.48 11.82
CA LYS A 83 21.58 -0.75 12.92
C LYS A 83 22.63 0.25 12.44
N ASP A 84 22.83 1.32 13.19
CA ASP A 84 23.94 2.24 13.03
C ASP A 84 25.24 1.70 13.68
N ILE A 85 26.31 2.49 13.63
CA ILE A 85 27.61 2.16 14.23
C ILE A 85 27.57 2.03 15.76
N THR A 86 26.55 2.59 16.42
CA THR A 86 26.36 2.52 17.87
C THR A 86 25.50 1.31 18.29
N GLY A 87 25.00 0.55 17.32
CA GLY A 87 24.13 -0.61 17.55
C GLY A 87 22.65 -0.25 17.72
N LYS A 88 22.25 1.01 17.56
CA LYS A 88 20.85 1.46 17.60
C LYS A 88 20.17 1.19 16.27
N PHE A 89 18.89 0.86 16.29
CA PHE A 89 18.12 0.68 15.06
C PHE A 89 17.87 2.03 14.38
N ILE A 90 18.23 2.13 13.11
CA ILE A 90 18.15 3.40 12.37
C ILE A 90 16.71 3.90 12.28
N ILE A 91 15.75 3.00 12.06
CA ILE A 91 14.33 3.34 11.93
C ILE A 91 13.78 4.12 13.13
N ASP A 92 14.30 3.86 14.34
CA ASP A 92 13.87 4.53 15.57
C ASP A 92 14.52 5.91 15.77
N GLN A 93 15.47 6.28 14.92
CA GLN A 93 16.17 7.57 14.97
C GLN A 93 15.76 8.50 13.82
N ILE A 94 14.98 8.01 12.85
CA ILE A 94 14.47 8.81 11.74
C ILE A 94 13.32 9.69 12.22
N LEU A 95 13.38 10.98 11.89
CA LEU A 95 12.29 11.92 12.13
C LEU A 95 11.03 11.49 11.37
N ASP A 96 9.90 11.42 12.06
CA ASP A 96 8.59 10.99 11.55
C ASP A 96 7.88 12.09 10.75
N GLU A 97 8.59 12.64 9.76
CA GLU A 97 8.11 13.67 8.82
C GLU A 97 8.30 13.19 7.38
N ALA A 98 7.24 12.61 6.81
CA ALA A 98 7.28 12.06 5.46
C ALA A 98 7.23 13.17 4.41
N SER A 99 8.33 13.35 3.69
CA SER A 99 8.36 14.23 2.52
C SER A 99 7.55 13.67 1.33
N ASN A 100 7.24 14.53 0.37
CA ASN A 100 6.59 14.17 -0.89
C ASN A 100 7.09 15.08 -2.03
N LYS A 101 7.05 14.58 -3.27
CA LYS A 101 7.46 15.32 -4.49
C LYS A 101 6.28 15.69 -5.39
N GLY A 102 5.07 15.73 -4.85
CA GLY A 102 3.85 16.16 -5.54
C GLY A 102 3.11 15.08 -6.35
N THR A 103 3.75 14.00 -6.82
CA THR A 103 3.08 13.02 -7.70
C THR A 103 1.89 12.29 -7.05
N GLY A 104 1.96 11.97 -5.76
CA GLY A 104 0.81 11.43 -5.02
C GLY A 104 -0.37 12.41 -4.97
N MET A 105 -0.09 13.69 -4.71
CA MET A 105 -1.09 14.76 -4.73
C MET A 105 -1.72 14.94 -6.12
N TRP A 106 -0.93 14.84 -7.19
CA TRP A 106 -1.45 14.92 -8.56
C TRP A 106 -2.41 13.77 -8.86
N THR A 107 -2.13 12.55 -8.39
CA THR A 107 -3.04 11.41 -8.53
C THR A 107 -4.37 11.68 -7.82
N ALA A 108 -4.33 12.15 -6.57
CA ALA A 108 -5.53 12.49 -5.81
C ALA A 108 -6.34 13.63 -6.46
N LYS A 109 -5.67 14.70 -6.89
CA LYS A 109 -6.31 15.82 -7.60
C LYS A 109 -6.98 15.35 -8.89
N SER A 110 -6.28 14.55 -9.68
CA SER A 110 -6.85 14.02 -10.91
C SER A 110 -8.04 13.09 -10.66
N ALA A 111 -8.09 12.37 -9.54
CA ALA A 111 -9.25 11.55 -9.20
C ALA A 111 -10.48 12.42 -8.89
N LEU A 112 -10.29 13.55 -8.20
CA LEU A 112 -11.33 14.55 -7.98
C LEU A 112 -11.83 15.13 -9.31
N ASP A 113 -10.92 15.51 -10.22
CA ASP A 113 -11.25 16.05 -11.55
C ASP A 113 -11.96 15.03 -12.48
N LEU A 114 -11.85 13.74 -12.17
CA LEU A 114 -12.49 12.63 -12.88
C LEU A 114 -13.72 12.08 -12.15
N HIS A 115 -14.04 12.60 -10.97
CA HIS A 115 -15.09 12.09 -10.09
C HIS A 115 -14.93 10.60 -9.74
N ILE A 116 -13.69 10.16 -9.49
CA ILE A 116 -13.37 8.77 -9.12
C ILE A 116 -13.04 8.67 -7.63
N PRO A 117 -13.66 7.73 -6.88
CA PRO A 117 -13.34 7.53 -5.47
C PRO A 117 -11.95 6.88 -5.33
N LEU A 118 -10.96 7.69 -4.95
CA LEU A 118 -9.57 7.28 -4.74
C LEU A 118 -9.13 7.49 -3.29
N SER A 119 -9.90 6.93 -2.35
CA SER A 119 -9.74 7.22 -0.92
C SER A 119 -8.37 6.81 -0.37
N LEU A 120 -7.90 5.59 -0.63
CA LEU A 120 -6.68 5.06 0.02
C LEU A 120 -5.42 5.84 -0.38
N ILE A 121 -5.31 6.21 -1.66
CA ILE A 121 -4.18 7.01 -2.15
C ILE A 121 -4.28 8.44 -1.61
N THR A 122 -5.49 9.00 -1.53
CA THR A 122 -5.72 10.35 -1.02
C THR A 122 -5.40 10.45 0.46
N GLU A 123 -5.85 9.48 1.26
CA GLU A 123 -5.51 9.39 2.69
C GLU A 123 -4.01 9.19 2.91
N ALA A 124 -3.35 8.38 2.08
CA ALA A 124 -1.88 8.26 2.14
C ALA A 124 -1.14 9.57 1.84
N VAL A 125 -1.73 10.49 1.06
CA VAL A 125 -1.20 11.85 0.88
C VAL A 125 -1.45 12.69 2.13
N PHE A 126 -2.68 12.68 2.66
CA PHE A 126 -3.02 13.43 3.87
C PHE A 126 -2.21 12.99 5.09
N PHE A 127 -1.92 11.70 5.24
CA PHE A 127 -1.13 11.21 6.37
C PHE A 127 0.33 11.68 6.30
N ARG A 128 0.89 11.87 5.10
CA ARG A 128 2.21 12.52 4.95
C ARG A 128 2.15 13.99 5.37
N TYR A 129 1.09 14.70 5.00
CA TYR A 129 0.89 16.09 5.45
C TYR A 129 0.74 16.16 6.97
N LEU A 130 -0.06 15.26 7.57
CA LEU A 130 -0.21 15.15 9.01
C LEU A 130 1.13 14.87 9.71
N SER A 131 1.94 13.98 9.15
CA SER A 131 3.27 13.69 9.69
C SER A 131 4.17 14.93 9.70
N SER A 132 4.08 15.79 8.68
CA SER A 132 4.84 17.04 8.57
C SER A 132 4.43 18.10 9.60
N LEU A 133 3.24 17.97 10.22
CA LEU A 133 2.79 18.84 11.32
C LEU A 133 3.37 18.40 12.67
N LYS A 134 4.66 18.06 12.74
CA LYS A 134 5.30 17.43 13.92
C LYS A 134 5.13 18.25 15.19
N SER A 135 5.39 19.56 15.14
CA SER A 135 5.26 20.45 16.31
C SER A 135 3.83 20.47 16.84
N GLN A 136 2.83 20.55 15.94
CA GLN A 136 1.42 20.50 16.32
C GLN A 136 1.05 19.15 16.93
N ARG A 137 1.53 18.03 16.37
CA ARG A 137 1.28 16.68 16.92
C ARG A 137 1.88 16.51 18.32
N VAL A 138 3.08 17.02 18.56
CA VAL A 138 3.73 16.98 19.89
C VAL A 138 2.96 17.82 20.92
N ILE A 139 2.49 19.01 20.55
CA ILE A 139 1.64 19.83 21.42
C ILE A 139 0.29 19.12 21.68
N ALA A 140 -0.32 18.57 20.63
CA ALA A 140 -1.59 17.85 20.75
C ALA A 140 -1.48 16.64 21.67
N SER A 141 -0.35 15.91 21.67
CA SER A 141 -0.17 14.74 22.53
C SER A 141 -0.06 15.08 24.02
N THR A 142 0.17 16.35 24.40
CA THR A 142 0.15 16.79 25.80
C THR A 142 -1.22 17.30 26.25
N ILE A 143 -2.13 17.57 25.30
CA ILE A 143 -3.44 18.18 25.57
C ILE A 143 -4.57 17.16 25.38
N LEU A 144 -4.54 16.43 24.27
CA LEU A 144 -5.58 15.48 23.89
C LEU A 144 -5.38 14.14 24.61
N LYS A 145 -6.49 13.53 25.02
CA LYS A 145 -6.50 12.22 25.67
C LYS A 145 -7.08 11.18 24.72
N GLY A 146 -6.51 9.98 24.73
CA GLY A 146 -7.01 8.82 24.00
C GLY A 146 -7.40 7.68 24.96
N PRO A 147 -7.95 6.58 24.43
CA PRO A 147 -8.22 5.38 25.22
C PRO A 147 -6.90 4.77 25.73
N LYS A 148 -6.99 3.95 26.79
CA LYS A 148 -5.87 3.10 27.21
C LYS A 148 -5.72 1.94 26.22
N ILE A 149 -4.51 1.75 25.71
CA ILE A 149 -4.22 0.64 24.80
C ILE A 149 -4.41 -0.70 25.55
N SER A 150 -5.30 -1.52 25.04
CA SER A 150 -5.49 -2.92 25.37
C SER A 150 -4.57 -3.76 24.49
N TYR A 151 -3.62 -4.43 25.11
CA TYR A 151 -2.67 -5.28 24.41
C TYR A 151 -3.29 -6.62 24.04
N VAL A 152 -2.90 -7.12 22.89
CA VAL A 152 -3.25 -8.47 22.46
C VAL A 152 -2.54 -9.48 23.36
N THR A 153 -3.26 -10.51 23.80
CA THR A 153 -2.68 -11.54 24.65
C THR A 153 -1.67 -12.42 23.89
N LEU A 154 -0.76 -13.10 24.60
CA LEU A 154 0.18 -14.03 23.97
C LEU A 154 -0.53 -15.14 23.18
N SER A 155 -1.69 -15.61 23.67
CA SER A 155 -2.53 -16.60 23.00
C SER A 155 -3.14 -16.10 21.68
N GLU A 156 -3.36 -14.80 21.55
CA GLU A 156 -3.96 -14.18 20.37
C GLU A 156 -2.93 -13.65 19.37
N LYS A 157 -1.67 -13.48 19.80
CA LYS A 157 -0.57 -12.87 19.01
C LYS A 157 -0.50 -13.41 17.58
N ASN A 158 -0.47 -14.73 17.39
CA ASN A 158 -0.33 -15.33 16.06
C ASN A 158 -1.57 -15.09 15.17
N ASN A 159 -2.77 -15.18 15.75
CA ASN A 159 -4.01 -14.91 15.01
C ASN A 159 -4.10 -13.44 14.60
N PHE A 160 -3.69 -12.52 15.48
CA PHE A 160 -3.65 -11.10 15.18
C PHE A 160 -2.65 -10.78 14.05
N ILE A 161 -1.46 -11.38 14.07
CA ILE A 161 -0.46 -11.20 13.01
C ILE A 161 -1.01 -11.68 11.65
N GLU A 162 -1.70 -12.82 11.62
CA GLU A 162 -2.31 -13.33 10.39
C GLU A 162 -3.51 -12.48 9.94
N ASP A 163 -4.38 -12.05 10.85
CA ASP A 163 -5.49 -11.15 10.52
C ASP A 163 -4.96 -9.81 9.97
N LEU A 164 -3.86 -9.29 10.52
CA LEU A 164 -3.19 -8.09 10.02
C LEU A 164 -2.55 -8.29 8.64
N ARG A 165 -1.91 -9.43 8.42
CA ARG A 165 -1.35 -9.79 7.11
C ARG A 165 -2.43 -9.80 6.02
N ARG A 166 -3.58 -10.39 6.34
CA ARG A 166 -4.77 -10.45 5.46
C ARG A 166 -5.37 -9.08 5.23
N ALA A 167 -5.51 -8.27 6.28
CA ALA A 167 -5.99 -6.90 6.19
C ALA A 167 -5.10 -6.04 5.29
N LEU A 168 -3.77 -6.14 5.45
CA LEU A 168 -2.79 -5.47 4.60
C LEU A 168 -2.95 -5.89 3.13
N PHE A 169 -3.01 -7.19 2.85
CA PHE A 169 -3.16 -7.68 1.48
C PHE A 169 -4.48 -7.22 0.84
N LEU A 170 -5.59 -7.26 1.58
CA LEU A 170 -6.88 -6.75 1.10
C LEU A 170 -6.85 -5.24 0.87
N GLY A 171 -6.22 -4.46 1.76
CA GLY A 171 -6.02 -3.02 1.58
C GLY A 171 -5.24 -2.71 0.30
N LYS A 172 -4.19 -3.49 -0.01
CA LYS A 172 -3.47 -3.37 -1.29
C LYS A 172 -4.38 -3.65 -2.47
N ILE A 173 -5.14 -4.75 -2.46
CA ILE A 173 -6.08 -5.08 -3.55
C ILE A 173 -7.06 -3.92 -3.79
N LEU A 174 -7.63 -3.35 -2.73
CA LEU A 174 -8.56 -2.22 -2.82
C LEU A 174 -7.88 -0.96 -3.39
N SER A 175 -6.66 -0.66 -2.98
CA SER A 175 -5.90 0.48 -3.53
C SER A 175 -5.64 0.31 -5.03
N TYR A 176 -5.20 -0.87 -5.46
CA TYR A 176 -4.96 -1.14 -6.88
C TYR A 176 -6.29 -1.09 -7.66
N ALA A 177 -7.38 -1.61 -7.11
CA ALA A 177 -8.71 -1.50 -7.71
C ALA A 177 -9.13 -0.04 -7.95
N GLN A 178 -8.88 0.86 -6.98
CA GLN A 178 -9.12 2.30 -7.12
C GLN A 178 -8.22 2.91 -8.20
N GLY A 179 -6.91 2.63 -8.17
CA GLY A 179 -5.95 3.18 -9.15
C GLY A 179 -6.23 2.75 -10.59
N PHE A 180 -6.58 1.47 -10.81
CA PHE A 180 -6.96 0.98 -12.15
C PHE A 180 -8.30 1.55 -12.61
N SER A 181 -9.27 1.73 -11.70
CA SER A 181 -10.53 2.43 -12.00
C SER A 181 -10.27 3.88 -12.45
N GLN A 182 -9.37 4.60 -11.77
CA GLN A 182 -8.97 5.95 -12.18
C GLN A 182 -8.30 5.96 -13.57
N MET A 183 -7.40 5.01 -13.86
CA MET A 183 -6.79 4.92 -15.19
C MET A 183 -7.83 4.62 -16.28
N LYS A 184 -8.86 3.84 -15.96
CA LYS A 184 -9.98 3.58 -16.88
C LYS A 184 -10.78 4.83 -17.19
N ALA A 185 -11.21 5.57 -16.17
CA ALA A 185 -11.91 6.84 -16.36
C ALA A 185 -11.08 7.86 -17.16
N ALA A 186 -9.78 7.93 -16.88
CA ALA A 186 -8.86 8.78 -17.66
C ALA A 186 -8.74 8.34 -19.11
N SER A 187 -8.62 7.02 -19.35
CA SER A 187 -8.56 6.46 -20.70
C SER A 187 -9.81 6.79 -21.52
N GLU A 188 -10.98 6.75 -20.90
CA GLU A 188 -12.26 7.11 -21.52
C GLU A 188 -12.33 8.61 -21.81
N LYS A 189 -12.05 9.47 -20.82
CA LYS A 189 -12.08 10.94 -20.97
C LYS A 189 -11.11 11.45 -22.04
N TYR A 190 -9.89 10.91 -22.07
CA TYR A 190 -8.81 11.37 -22.95
C TYR A 190 -8.64 10.52 -24.21
N LYS A 191 -9.51 9.52 -24.43
CA LYS A 191 -9.49 8.61 -25.58
C LYS A 191 -8.14 7.93 -25.80
N TRP A 192 -7.48 7.52 -24.71
CA TRP A 192 -6.13 6.92 -24.78
C TRP A 192 -6.11 5.42 -25.11
N ASN A 193 -7.25 4.73 -24.98
CA ASN A 193 -7.37 3.29 -25.23
C ASN A 193 -6.31 2.46 -24.48
N LEU A 194 -6.11 2.78 -23.19
CA LEU A 194 -5.11 2.14 -22.34
C LEU A 194 -5.33 0.63 -22.28
N LYS A 195 -4.22 -0.13 -22.33
CA LYS A 195 -4.24 -1.59 -22.22
C LYS A 195 -3.80 -2.00 -20.81
N PHE A 196 -4.77 -2.30 -19.94
CA PHE A 196 -4.50 -2.58 -18.53
C PHE A 196 -3.67 -3.85 -18.31
N TYR A 197 -3.82 -4.85 -19.18
CA TYR A 197 -2.91 -6.00 -19.25
C TYR A 197 -1.44 -5.55 -19.40
N ASN A 198 -1.15 -4.68 -20.38
CA ASN A 198 0.20 -4.15 -20.61
C ASN A 198 0.70 -3.31 -19.45
N ILE A 199 -0.15 -2.47 -18.86
CA ILE A 199 0.21 -1.63 -17.70
C ILE A 199 0.60 -2.52 -16.51
N ALA A 200 -0.21 -3.51 -16.17
CA ALA A 200 0.11 -4.46 -15.10
C ALA A 200 1.40 -5.24 -15.40
N LYS A 201 1.56 -5.70 -16.66
CA LYS A 201 2.75 -6.43 -17.15
C LYS A 201 4.04 -5.65 -16.92
N ILE A 202 4.08 -4.35 -17.25
CA ILE A 202 5.29 -3.54 -17.10
C ILE A 202 5.59 -3.16 -15.64
N PHE A 203 4.60 -3.16 -14.75
CA PHE A 203 4.84 -2.89 -13.33
C PHE A 203 5.46 -4.09 -12.59
N ARG A 204 5.44 -5.31 -13.15
CA ARG A 204 5.96 -6.52 -12.48
C ARG A 204 7.46 -6.50 -12.16
N SER A 205 8.25 -5.63 -12.82
CA SER A 205 9.68 -5.48 -12.53
C SER A 205 10.16 -4.06 -12.80
N GLY A 206 11.34 -3.72 -12.28
CA GLY A 206 11.99 -2.41 -12.45
C GLY A 206 11.38 -1.24 -11.66
N CYS A 207 10.08 -1.25 -11.39
CA CYS A 207 9.39 -0.20 -10.64
C CYS A 207 9.36 -0.46 -9.12
N ILE A 208 8.94 0.53 -8.32
CA ILE A 208 8.93 0.44 -6.85
C ILE A 208 7.80 -0.48 -6.36
N ILE A 209 6.65 -0.45 -7.01
CA ILE A 209 5.48 -1.25 -6.62
C ILE A 209 5.54 -2.70 -7.12
N LYS A 210 6.69 -3.15 -7.66
CA LYS A 210 6.85 -4.51 -8.19
C LYS A 210 6.54 -5.56 -7.12
N ALA A 211 5.65 -6.49 -7.46
CA ALA A 211 5.08 -7.48 -6.56
C ALA A 211 4.45 -8.63 -7.34
N ASP A 212 4.32 -9.81 -6.71
CA ASP A 212 3.60 -10.95 -7.30
C ASP A 212 2.11 -10.64 -7.51
N LEU A 213 1.53 -9.73 -6.71
CA LEU A 213 0.17 -9.21 -6.90
C LEU A 213 -0.07 -8.71 -8.35
N LEU A 214 0.93 -8.09 -8.97
CA LEU A 214 0.79 -7.56 -10.34
C LEU A 214 0.69 -8.65 -11.40
N GLN A 215 1.23 -9.84 -11.13
CA GLN A 215 1.04 -11.01 -11.98
C GLN A 215 -0.44 -11.42 -12.00
N HIS A 216 -1.10 -11.43 -10.85
CA HIS A 216 -2.53 -11.72 -10.74
C HIS A 216 -3.39 -10.65 -11.42
N ILE A 217 -3.07 -9.36 -11.23
CA ILE A 217 -3.75 -8.25 -11.91
C ILE A 217 -3.63 -8.39 -13.43
N MET A 218 -2.42 -8.69 -13.92
CA MET A 218 -2.18 -8.92 -15.34
C MET A 218 -3.04 -10.07 -15.88
N PHE A 219 -3.09 -11.21 -15.18
CA PHE A 219 -3.90 -12.37 -15.60
C PHE A 219 -5.41 -12.08 -15.61
N GLU A 220 -5.91 -11.27 -14.69
CA GLU A 220 -7.33 -10.91 -14.70
C GLU A 220 -7.69 -10.05 -15.91
N PHE A 221 -6.80 -9.12 -16.30
CA PHE A 221 -6.98 -8.34 -17.52
C PHE A 221 -6.74 -9.13 -18.82
N SER A 222 -5.95 -10.23 -18.80
CA SER A 222 -5.82 -11.10 -19.99
C SER A 222 -7.11 -11.87 -20.26
N ASN A 223 -7.83 -12.27 -19.22
CA ASN A 223 -9.08 -13.01 -19.35
C ASN A 223 -10.24 -12.09 -19.75
N ASN A 224 -10.23 -10.84 -19.31
CA ASN A 224 -11.21 -9.84 -19.67
C ASN A 224 -10.59 -8.43 -19.65
N ASN A 225 -10.26 -7.88 -20.82
CA ASN A 225 -9.66 -6.54 -20.88
C ASN A 225 -10.65 -5.41 -20.51
N ASN A 226 -11.96 -5.72 -20.39
CA ASN A 226 -13.03 -4.78 -20.06
C ASN A 226 -13.58 -4.98 -18.64
N LEU A 227 -12.76 -5.46 -17.69
CA LEU A 227 -13.15 -5.51 -16.29
C LEU A 227 -13.72 -4.17 -15.83
N ILE A 228 -14.90 -4.22 -15.21
CA ILE A 228 -15.55 -3.04 -14.65
C ILE A 228 -14.72 -2.53 -13.47
N ASN A 229 -14.33 -3.45 -12.58
CA ASN A 229 -13.46 -3.19 -11.45
C ASN A 229 -12.65 -4.46 -11.14
N LEU A 230 -11.40 -4.30 -10.70
CA LEU A 230 -10.54 -5.42 -10.31
C LEU A 230 -11.16 -6.30 -9.22
N ILE A 231 -11.88 -5.71 -8.26
CA ILE A 231 -12.44 -6.45 -7.13
C ILE A 231 -13.50 -7.49 -7.55
N PHE A 232 -14.11 -7.32 -8.73
CA PHE A 232 -15.12 -8.25 -9.27
C PHE A 232 -14.51 -9.46 -9.98
N SER A 233 -13.19 -9.49 -10.15
CA SER A 233 -12.52 -10.62 -10.79
C SER A 233 -12.61 -11.89 -9.93
N SER A 234 -12.44 -13.06 -10.56
CA SER A 234 -12.60 -14.36 -9.86
C SER A 234 -11.56 -14.54 -8.74
N TYR A 235 -10.32 -14.12 -8.96
CA TYR A 235 -9.26 -14.18 -7.96
C TYR A 235 -9.49 -13.18 -6.81
N PHE A 236 -9.71 -11.90 -7.14
CA PHE A 236 -9.78 -10.84 -6.13
C PHE A 236 -11.06 -10.87 -5.30
N SER A 237 -12.20 -11.23 -5.88
CA SER A 237 -13.45 -11.36 -5.12
C SER A 237 -13.38 -12.49 -4.08
N LYS A 238 -12.73 -13.62 -4.40
CA LYS A 238 -12.49 -14.72 -3.44
C LYS A 238 -11.62 -14.28 -2.27
N ILE A 239 -10.55 -13.53 -2.53
CA ILE A 239 -9.68 -13.00 -1.47
C ILE A 239 -10.43 -11.98 -0.62
N ALA A 240 -11.17 -11.07 -1.24
CA ALA A 240 -11.98 -10.09 -0.52
C ALA A 240 -12.96 -10.77 0.43
N ASN A 241 -13.73 -11.74 -0.05
CA ASN A 241 -14.67 -12.50 0.78
C ASN A 241 -13.98 -13.29 1.89
N LYS A 242 -12.76 -13.79 1.66
CA LYS A 242 -12.00 -14.55 2.66
C LYS A 242 -11.39 -13.64 3.74
N TYR A 243 -10.96 -12.43 3.37
CA TYR A 243 -10.13 -11.56 4.23
C TYR A 243 -10.88 -10.37 4.83
N GLU A 244 -12.11 -10.10 4.39
CA GLU A 244 -12.90 -8.97 4.91
C GLU A 244 -13.09 -9.03 6.44
N ASN A 245 -13.33 -10.22 7.01
CA ASN A 245 -13.46 -10.37 8.46
C ASN A 245 -12.15 -10.03 9.20
N SER A 246 -10.99 -10.42 8.64
CA SER A 246 -9.68 -10.07 9.19
C SER A 246 -9.47 -8.56 9.18
N LEU A 247 -9.80 -7.88 8.07
CA LEU A 247 -9.76 -6.41 7.98
C LEU A 247 -10.67 -5.76 9.04
N ARG A 248 -11.90 -6.23 9.21
CA ARG A 248 -12.83 -5.69 10.22
C ARG A 248 -12.28 -5.83 11.64
N LYS A 249 -11.74 -6.99 12.01
CA LYS A 249 -11.14 -7.21 13.33
C LYS A 249 -10.01 -6.23 13.61
N ILE A 250 -9.13 -6.01 12.63
CA ILE A 250 -8.01 -5.07 12.75
C ILE A 250 -8.51 -3.63 12.91
N LEU A 251 -9.50 -3.21 12.12
CA LEU A 251 -10.09 -1.89 12.24
C LEU A 251 -10.78 -1.70 13.60
N ILE A 252 -11.57 -2.67 14.06
CA ILE A 252 -12.22 -2.63 15.38
C ILE A 252 -11.18 -2.52 16.50
N PHE A 253 -10.11 -3.33 16.43
CA PHE A 253 -9.01 -3.26 17.38
C PHE A 253 -8.39 -1.85 17.38
N ALA A 254 -8.07 -1.31 16.21
CA ALA A 254 -7.44 0.00 16.12
C ALA A 254 -8.33 1.12 16.66
N ILE A 255 -9.63 1.11 16.31
CA ILE A 255 -10.63 2.06 16.81
C ILE A 255 -10.70 2.01 18.34
N ASN A 256 -10.84 0.82 18.93
CA ASN A 256 -10.92 0.64 20.38
C ASN A 256 -9.63 1.11 21.10
N ASN A 257 -8.50 1.04 20.43
CA ASN A 257 -7.19 1.40 20.96
C ASN A 257 -6.73 2.82 20.61
N GLY A 258 -7.54 3.61 19.90
CA GLY A 258 -7.15 4.96 19.47
C GLY A 258 -5.95 4.96 18.50
N ILE A 259 -5.76 3.88 17.75
CA ILE A 259 -4.73 3.76 16.72
C ILE A 259 -5.35 4.17 15.39
N SER A 260 -4.76 5.15 14.73
CA SER A 260 -5.24 5.64 13.43
C SER A 260 -4.84 4.68 12.31
N LEU A 261 -5.83 4.19 11.57
CA LEU A 261 -5.71 3.45 10.31
C LEU A 261 -6.57 4.18 9.26
N PRO A 262 -6.01 5.21 8.60
CA PRO A 262 -6.77 6.10 7.69
C PRO A 262 -7.28 5.39 6.42
#